data_AF-A0A0F2PAJ8-F1
#
_entry.id   AF-A0A0F2PAJ8-F1
#
_cell.length_a   1.000
_cell.length_b   1.000
_cell.length_c   1.000
_cell.angle_alpha   90.00
_cell.angle_beta   90.00
_cell.angle_gamma   90.00
#
_symmetry.space_group_name_H-M   'P 1'
#
loop_
_entity.id
_entity.type
_entity.pdbx_description
1 polymer ?
#
loop_
_entity_poly.entity_id
_entity_poly.type
_entity_poly.pdbx_seq_one_letter_code
_entity_poly.pdbx_strand_id
1 'polypeptide(L)'
;MAFELYVPRKSGDNLVAITKHHIRIGNRLMDMLDADHVQVAYDKATNKLRIQGVNEGGMKIGKNKVGAKGIFNYFGLEGLKGSFASEFNEKEKAVYVDLNSRK
;
A
#
# COMPACT_ATOMS: atom_id res chain seq x y z
N MET A 1 21.32 -36.71 3.24
CA MET A 1 21.36 -35.39 2.57
C MET A 1 20.40 -34.49 3.31
N ALA A 2 20.86 -33.36 3.84
CA ALA A 2 20.01 -32.40 4.55
C ALA A 2 19.58 -31.29 3.58
N PHE A 3 18.28 -31.03 3.48
CA PHE A 3 17.73 -29.94 2.68
C PHE A 3 17.59 -28.69 3.56
N GLU A 4 17.88 -27.51 3.01
CA GLU A 4 17.53 -26.25 3.63
C GLU A 4 16.06 -25.91 3.32
N LEU A 5 15.24 -25.82 4.37
CA LEU A 5 13.83 -25.45 4.27
C LEU A 5 13.68 -23.93 4.35
N TYR A 6 13.35 -23.29 3.23
CA TYR A 6 12.94 -21.89 3.23
C TYR A 6 11.48 -21.77 3.69
N VAL A 7 11.28 -21.25 4.91
CA VAL A 7 9.96 -20.81 5.38
C VAL A 7 9.90 -19.30 5.20
N PRO A 8 9.07 -18.77 4.28
CA PRO A 8 8.92 -17.33 4.14
C PRO A 8 8.40 -16.74 5.46
N ARG A 9 9.05 -15.65 5.92
CA ARG A 9 8.54 -14.88 7.06
C ARG A 9 7.11 -14.45 6.72
N LYS A 10 6.17 -14.65 7.65
CA LYS A 10 4.80 -14.13 7.53
C LYS A 10 4.91 -12.65 7.14
N SER A 11 4.44 -12.30 5.94
CA SER A 11 4.33 -10.89 5.55
C SER A 11 3.48 -10.21 6.61
N GLY A 12 3.97 -9.11 7.20
CA GLY A 12 3.20 -8.38 8.20
C GLY A 12 1.84 -8.03 7.61
N ASP A 13 0.77 -8.50 8.26
CA ASP A 13 -0.60 -8.45 7.77
C ASP A 13 -1.06 -7.02 7.40
N ASN A 14 -0.45 -6.00 8.03
CA ASN A 14 -0.76 -4.59 7.85
C ASN A 14 0.41 -3.78 7.30
N LEU A 15 1.09 -4.29 6.26
CA LEU A 15 2.17 -3.58 5.58
C LEU A 15 1.77 -3.13 4.18
N VAL A 16 2.24 -1.94 3.82
CA VAL A 16 2.22 -1.45 2.44
C VAL A 16 3.66 -1.26 1.99
N ALA A 17 4.03 -1.95 0.90
CA ALA A 17 5.37 -1.86 0.32
C ALA A 17 5.36 -0.90 -0.87
N ILE A 18 6.20 0.12 -0.79
CA ILE A 18 6.40 1.13 -1.82
C ILE A 18 7.67 0.78 -2.59
N THR A 19 7.52 0.63 -3.90
CA THR A 19 8.62 0.37 -4.85
C THR A 19 8.71 1.53 -5.85
N LYS A 20 9.68 1.50 -6.77
CA LYS A 20 9.82 2.54 -7.82
C LYS A 20 8.57 2.72 -8.69
N HIS A 21 7.81 1.65 -8.92
CA HIS A 21 6.71 1.65 -9.90
C HIS A 21 5.35 1.30 -9.31
N HIS A 22 5.32 0.66 -8.15
CA HIS A 22 4.10 0.13 -7.57
C HIS A 22 4.03 0.37 -6.08
N ILE A 23 2.81 0.63 -5.60
CA ILE A 23 2.43 0.42 -4.20
C ILE A 23 1.84 -0.98 -4.11
N ARG A 24 2.40 -1.83 -3.26
CA ARG A 24 1.90 -3.17 -2.99
C ARG A 24 1.23 -3.18 -1.63
N ILE A 25 -0.03 -3.56 -1.62
CA ILE A 25 -0.87 -3.62 -0.42
C ILE A 25 -0.83 -5.08 0.09
N GLY A 26 -0.79 -5.25 1.42
CA GLY A 26 -0.90 -6.57 2.04
C GLY A 26 -2.19 -7.27 1.65
N ASN A 27 -2.16 -8.60 1.48
CA ASN A 27 -3.34 -9.34 1.00
C ASN A 27 -4.54 -9.19 1.95
N ARG A 28 -4.32 -9.23 3.27
CA ARG A 28 -5.38 -9.01 4.25
C ARG A 28 -6.04 -7.63 4.12
N LEU A 29 -5.23 -6.58 3.90
CA LEU A 29 -5.74 -5.22 3.67
C LEU A 29 -6.51 -5.12 2.36
N MET A 30 -6.09 -5.84 1.32
CA MET A 30 -6.81 -5.93 0.06
C MET A 30 -8.18 -6.58 0.23
N ASP A 31 -8.25 -7.70 0.95
CA ASP A 31 -9.50 -8.40 1.25
C ASP A 31 -10.46 -7.50 2.05
N MET A 32 -9.91 -6.66 2.95
CA MET A 32 -10.70 -5.68 3.72
C MET A 32 -11.18 -4.49 2.88
N LEU A 33 -10.35 -4.04 1.93
CA LEU A 33 -10.65 -2.92 1.04
C LEU A 33 -11.82 -3.27 0.10
N ASP A 34 -11.86 -4.52 -0.37
CA ASP A 34 -12.91 -5.10 -1.23
C ASP A 34 -13.29 -4.16 -2.40
N ALA A 35 -12.29 -3.73 -3.16
CA ALA A 35 -12.46 -2.79 -4.27
C ALA A 35 -11.54 -3.13 -5.45
N ASP A 36 -11.99 -2.84 -6.67
CA ASP A 36 -11.21 -3.00 -7.91
C ASP A 36 -10.40 -1.74 -8.27
N HIS A 37 -10.82 -0.60 -7.73
CA HIS A 37 -10.23 0.70 -7.97
C HIS A 37 -9.89 1.41 -6.65
N VAL A 38 -8.82 2.19 -6.68
CA VAL A 38 -8.42 3.02 -5.54
C VAL A 38 -8.15 4.46 -5.91
N GLN A 39 -8.42 5.35 -4.97
CA GLN A 39 -7.88 6.70 -4.97
C GLN A 39 -6.78 6.80 -3.92
N VAL A 40 -5.75 7.59 -4.25
CA VAL A 40 -4.63 7.83 -3.35
C VAL A 40 -4.55 9.31 -3.03
N ALA A 41 -4.56 9.63 -1.74
CA ALA A 41 -4.36 10.96 -1.22
C ALA A 41 -3.10 10.99 -0.35
N TYR A 42 -2.43 12.14 -0.29
CA TYR A 42 -1.23 12.32 0.52
C TYR A 42 -1.37 13.57 1.38
N ASP A 43 -1.30 13.37 2.69
CA ASP A 43 -1.21 14.45 3.67
C ASP A 43 0.26 14.78 3.94
N LYS A 44 0.68 15.97 3.45
CA LYS A 44 2.04 16.49 3.63
C LYS A 44 2.34 16.90 5.07
N ALA A 45 1.33 17.31 5.85
CA ALA A 45 1.53 17.76 7.22
C ALA A 45 1.83 16.57 8.15
N THR A 46 1.14 15.45 7.97
CA THR A 46 1.36 14.24 8.78
C THR A 46 2.25 13.19 8.12
N ASN A 47 2.66 13.42 6.86
CA ASN A 47 3.40 12.47 6.04
C ASN A 47 2.70 11.09 5.95
N LYS A 48 1.37 11.12 5.72
CA LYS A 48 0.52 9.93 5.63
C LYS A 48 -0.08 9.78 4.24
N LEU A 49 -0.07 8.57 3.72
CA LEU A 49 -0.66 8.23 2.44
C LEU A 49 -1.96 7.44 2.69
N ARG A 50 -3.06 7.92 2.14
CA ARG A 50 -4.38 7.27 2.24
C ARG A 50 -4.70 6.57 0.93
N ILE A 51 -4.96 5.27 0.99
CA ILE A 51 -5.40 4.45 -0.13
C ILE A 51 -6.84 4.04 0.12
N GLN A 52 -7.78 4.59 -0.63
CA GLN A 52 -9.21 4.36 -0.42
C GLN A 52 -9.80 3.56 -1.58
N GLY A 53 -10.57 2.51 -1.26
CA GLY A 53 -11.35 1.78 -2.25
C GLY A 53 -12.49 2.64 -2.80
N VAL A 54 -12.68 2.64 -4.12
CA VAL A 54 -13.73 3.42 -4.78
C VAL A 54 -14.44 2.59 -5.84
N ASN A 55 -15.72 2.90 -6.07
CA ASN A 55 -16.54 2.21 -7.07
C ASN A 55 -16.38 2.79 -8.48
N GLU A 56 -16.10 4.09 -8.59
CA GLU A 56 -15.94 4.77 -9.88
C GLU A 56 -14.69 5.67 -9.89
N GLY A 57 -14.01 5.67 -11.03
CA GLY A 57 -12.76 6.41 -11.22
C GLY A 57 -11.58 5.86 -10.42
N GLY A 58 -10.52 6.65 -10.31
CA GLY A 58 -9.29 6.24 -9.64
C GLY A 58 -8.45 5.26 -10.46
N MET A 59 -7.57 4.55 -9.77
CA MET A 59 -6.58 3.67 -10.38
C MET A 59 -6.94 2.21 -10.17
N LYS A 60 -6.83 1.42 -11.24
CA LYS A 60 -7.10 -0.01 -11.20
C LYS A 60 -6.08 -0.75 -10.34
N ILE A 61 -6.56 -1.66 -9.52
CA ILE A 61 -5.73 -2.57 -8.74
C ILE A 61 -5.42 -3.80 -9.58
N GLY A 62 -4.14 -4.13 -9.71
CA GLY A 62 -3.65 -5.37 -10.31
C GLY A 62 -3.28 -6.37 -9.22
N LYS A 63 -4.18 -7.30 -8.88
CA LYS A 63 -4.06 -8.22 -7.72
C LYS A 63 -4.00 -7.43 -6.41
N ASN A 64 -2.79 -7.18 -5.89
CA ASN A 64 -2.56 -6.39 -4.69
C ASN A 64 -1.61 -5.22 -4.94
N LYS A 65 -1.52 -4.75 -6.19
CA LYS A 65 -0.59 -3.72 -6.63
C LYS A 65 -1.32 -2.59 -7.34
N VAL A 66 -0.83 -1.39 -7.11
CA VAL A 66 -1.33 -0.16 -7.70
C VAL A 66 -0.17 0.52 -8.41
N GLY A 67 -0.34 0.88 -9.68
CA GLY A 67 0.69 1.56 -10.46
C GLY A 67 0.91 2.97 -9.94
N ALA A 68 2.10 3.27 -9.41
CA ALA A 68 2.29 4.43 -8.54
C ALA A 68 3.29 5.47 -9.07
N LYS A 69 3.85 5.29 -10.27
CA LYS A 69 4.80 6.25 -10.85
C LYS A 69 4.20 7.67 -10.95
N GLY A 70 2.95 7.79 -11.40
CA GLY A 70 2.24 9.07 -11.47
C GLY A 70 1.96 9.67 -10.10
N ILE A 71 1.55 8.83 -9.13
CA ILE A 71 1.33 9.22 -7.73
C ILE A 71 2.59 9.83 -7.14
N PHE A 72 3.73 9.14 -7.29
CA PHE A 72 4.96 9.58 -6.67
C PHE A 72 5.46 10.89 -7.28
N ASN A 73 5.35 11.06 -8.60
CA ASN A 73 5.70 12.32 -9.23
C ASN A 73 4.78 13.45 -8.73
N TYR A 74 3.46 13.24 -8.77
CA TYR A 74 2.48 14.24 -8.34
C TYR A 74 2.65 14.68 -6.88
N PHE A 75 2.99 13.75 -5.98
CA PHE A 75 3.19 14.04 -4.56
C PHE A 75 4.64 14.38 -4.18
N GLY A 76 5.61 14.28 -5.09
CA GLY A 76 7.03 14.50 -4.81
C GLY A 76 7.68 13.38 -3.98
N LEU A 77 7.20 12.14 -4.14
CA LEU A 77 7.65 10.94 -3.43
C LEU A 77 8.56 10.03 -4.28
N GLU A 78 9.20 10.54 -5.34
CA GLU A 78 9.92 9.76 -6.36
C GLU A 78 11.12 8.94 -5.84
N GLY A 79 11.60 9.21 -4.63
CA GLY A 79 12.65 8.45 -3.94
C GLY A 79 12.15 7.47 -2.89
N LEU A 80 10.86 7.49 -2.54
CA LEU A 80 10.31 6.74 -1.42
C LEU A 80 10.25 5.24 -1.73
N LYS A 81 10.92 4.42 -0.91
CA LYS A 81 10.93 2.96 -1.04
C LYS A 81 11.01 2.30 0.32
N GLY A 82 10.34 1.16 0.47
CA GLY A 82 10.36 0.37 1.70
C GLY A 82 9.00 -0.21 2.03
N SER A 83 8.94 -0.93 3.14
CA SER A 83 7.69 -1.37 3.74
C SER A 83 7.31 -0.42 4.85
N PHE A 84 6.05 -0.04 4.91
CA PHE A 84 5.54 0.92 5.88
C PHE A 84 4.40 0.29 6.64
N ALA A 85 4.32 0.63 7.94
CA ALA A 85 3.17 0.28 8.74
C ALA A 85 1.92 0.97 8.20
N SER A 86 0.79 0.27 8.28
CA SER A 86 -0.48 0.79 7.83
C SER A 86 -1.62 0.37 8.73
N GLU A 87 -2.69 1.15 8.72
CA GLU A 87 -3.90 0.93 9.50
C GLU A 87 -5.11 0.98 8.58
N PHE A 88 -6.02 0.03 8.75
CA PHE A 88 -7.27 0.02 8.00
C PHE A 88 -8.36 0.74 8.79
N ASN A 89 -9.05 1.67 8.13
CA ASN A 89 -10.25 2.31 8.63
C ASN A 89 -11.48 1.72 7.93
N GLU A 90 -12.25 0.92 8.68
CA GLU A 90 -13.43 0.23 8.16
C GLU A 90 -14.53 1.19 7.71
N LYS A 91 -14.70 2.33 8.38
CA LYS A 91 -15.76 3.31 8.07
C LYS A 91 -15.52 3.98 6.72
N GLU A 92 -14.26 4.24 6.39
CA GLU A 92 -13.88 4.94 5.16
C GLU A 92 -13.44 3.99 4.05
N LYS A 93 -13.35 2.68 4.33
CA LYS A 93 -12.77 1.67 3.43
C LYS A 93 -11.40 2.12 2.90
N ALA A 94 -10.55 2.58 3.82
CA ALA A 94 -9.27 3.20 3.50
C ALA A 94 -8.12 2.63 4.33
N VAL A 95 -6.97 2.46 3.69
CA VAL A 95 -5.69 2.12 4.31
C VAL A 95 -4.88 3.38 4.48
N TYR A 96 -4.51 3.68 5.72
CA TYR A 96 -3.64 4.78 6.08
C TYR A 96 -2.22 4.25 6.27
N VAL A 97 -1.27 4.77 5.49
CA VAL A 97 0.13 4.37 5.52
C VAL A 97 0.95 5.50 6.15
N ASP A 98 1.67 5.19 7.22
CA ASP A 98 2.58 6.14 7.85
C ASP A 98 3.97 6.05 7.22
N LEU A 99 4.35 7.08 6.47
CA LEU A 99 5.61 7.10 5.73
C LEU A 99 6.82 7.39 6.64
N ASN A 100 6.60 7.76 7.91
CA ASN A 100 7.67 7.91 8.91
C ASN A 100 8.02 6.56 9.55
N SER A 101 7.08 5.61 9.59
CA SER A 101 7.26 4.30 10.24
C SER A 101 7.65 3.21 9.23
N ARG A 102 8.91 3.24 8.80
CA ARG A 102 9.49 2.18 7.95
C ARG A 102 9.73 0.89 8.76
N LYS A 103 9.37 -0.26 8.18
CA LYS A 103 9.59 -1.61 8.72
C LYS A 103 10.60 -2.39 7.89
#